data_AF-A0A522E035-F1
#
_entry.id   AF-A0A522E035-F1
#
_cell.length_a   1.000
_cell.length_b   1.000
_cell.length_c   1.000
_cell.angle_alpha   90.00
_cell.angle_beta   90.00
_cell.angle_gamma   90.00
#
_symmetry.space_group_name_H-M   'P 1'
#
loop_
_entity.id
_entity.type
_entity.pdbx_description
1 polymer ?
#
loop_
_entity_poly.entity_id
_entity_poly.type
_entity_poly.pdbx_seq_one_letter_code
_entity_poly.pdbx_strand_id
1 'polypeptide(L)'
;MKTAIKQAMIPALFLLMLIAVQVSAHEQHEPRASCRVCGMWIDEYRKSAAELVYKDGSKEYTCGVACMLREIDDAGGLSAFRSVKVHDWVSGELVDAQTATYVLGSNVIPDMVPNYIAFAKREEAEAFAAKEGGEVIDFTIAYDDVSPVGTTAPFRIRTAVTPGKGNFSAGIVYGYAQKDQVKNGDSGIEPADFINANKAQPKAPSESQMMQQAITVNYSPTDDLALFMNLPWFEKRQGTLERNPATGTVGESIANDDGLGDIALEGRYNFWRSTRWHQFASVLLGTTLPTGEFDGTRDPLVNPLAKTNLISKGAGLQLGKDTATFTGGLLYSQRWKNFWMHSSALYTVNPENGDDFAYGDIATVGLALHYTPNYDLMLGVELDASYTEKNEDRGFKIGNSGGTVTNLAVVSDWRFLNAFGGNFKLRSSVGLPIYEDLNARDAKNAMGMPFTQVQLGEGFFGNLSVVWTFRDAPDY
;
A
#
# COMPACT_ATOMS: atom_id res chain seq x y z
N MET A 1 33.55 5.39 -1.07
CA MET A 1 32.36 4.65 -1.54
C MET A 1 31.03 5.35 -1.27
N LYS A 2 30.84 6.06 -0.15
CA LYS A 2 29.59 6.81 0.16
C LYS A 2 29.21 7.92 -0.83
N THR A 3 30.15 8.44 -1.64
CA THR A 3 29.91 9.51 -2.62
C THR A 3 29.56 9.00 -4.03
N ALA A 4 29.85 7.73 -4.34
CA ALA A 4 29.67 7.18 -5.70
C ALA A 4 28.21 6.76 -5.98
N ILE A 5 27.47 6.34 -4.95
CA ILE A 5 26.07 5.89 -5.08
C ILE A 5 25.12 7.08 -5.32
N LYS A 6 25.38 8.24 -4.70
CA LYS A 6 24.61 9.48 -4.95
C LYS A 6 24.78 10.02 -6.37
N GLN A 7 25.89 9.71 -7.04
CA GLN A 7 26.17 10.19 -8.40
C GLN A 7 25.64 9.27 -9.50
N ALA A 8 25.23 8.03 -9.18
CA ALA A 8 24.64 7.08 -10.13
C ALA A 8 23.10 7.17 -10.23
N MET A 9 22.41 7.64 -9.18
CA MET A 9 20.94 7.74 -9.18
C MET A 9 20.41 8.90 -10.04
N ILE A 10 21.14 10.01 -10.14
CA ILE A 10 20.73 11.19 -10.91
C ILE A 10 20.73 10.93 -12.44
N PRO A 11 21.75 10.29 -13.04
CA PRO A 11 21.73 9.95 -14.46
C PRO A 11 20.76 8.80 -14.80
N ALA A 12 20.49 7.86 -13.88
CA ALA A 12 19.50 6.80 -14.10
C ALA A 12 18.05 7.34 -14.11
N LEU A 13 17.73 8.32 -13.26
CA LEU A 13 16.44 9.02 -13.27
C LEU A 13 16.26 9.87 -14.54
N PHE A 14 17.34 10.53 -15.02
CA PHE A 14 17.35 11.26 -16.28
C PHE A 14 17.23 10.34 -17.50
N LEU A 15 17.82 9.14 -17.47
CA LEU A 15 17.71 8.15 -18.54
C LEU A 15 16.31 7.53 -18.59
N LEU A 16 15.65 7.30 -17.45
CA LEU A 16 14.24 6.90 -17.41
C LEU A 16 13.28 8.00 -17.91
N MET A 17 13.56 9.27 -17.58
CA MET A 17 12.80 10.41 -18.14
C MET A 17 13.01 10.55 -19.66
N LEU A 18 14.22 10.28 -20.17
CA LEU A 18 14.51 10.32 -21.60
C LEU A 18 13.89 9.15 -22.39
N ILE A 19 13.74 7.97 -21.77
CA ILE A 19 13.03 6.83 -22.38
C ILE A 19 11.51 7.09 -22.41
N ALA A 20 10.95 7.78 -21.40
CA ALA A 20 9.54 8.18 -21.41
C ALA A 20 9.19 9.19 -22.53
N VAL A 21 10.17 9.95 -23.03
CA VAL A 21 9.98 10.90 -24.15
C VAL A 21 10.09 10.23 -25.53
N GLN A 22 10.67 9.02 -25.63
CA GLN A 22 10.95 8.38 -26.93
C GLN A 22 10.02 7.21 -27.28
N VAL A 23 9.15 6.75 -26.38
CA VAL A 23 8.08 5.78 -26.72
C VAL A 23 6.83 6.53 -27.19
N SER A 24 6.97 7.30 -28.27
CA SER A 24 5.87 7.48 -29.23
C SER A 24 6.05 6.40 -30.29
N ALA A 25 5.80 5.15 -29.89
CA ALA A 25 5.67 4.06 -30.85
C ALA A 25 4.43 4.37 -31.69
N HIS A 26 4.68 4.85 -32.90
CA HIS A 26 3.67 5.02 -33.93
C HIS A 26 3.24 3.63 -34.41
N GLU A 27 2.30 3.00 -33.69
CA GLU A 27 1.57 1.84 -34.21
C GLU A 27 0.57 2.33 -35.28
N GLN A 28 0.66 1.75 -36.47
CA GLN A 28 -0.24 1.97 -37.61
C GLN A 28 -1.56 1.19 -37.48
N HIS A 29 -2.04 0.95 -36.27
CA HIS A 29 -3.43 0.60 -36.02
C HIS A 29 -4.14 1.88 -35.58
N GLU A 30 -5.33 2.17 -36.12
CA GLU A 30 -6.24 3.14 -35.49
C GLU A 30 -6.29 2.79 -33.99
N PRO A 31 -5.78 3.67 -33.10
CA PRO A 31 -5.68 3.32 -31.69
C PRO A 31 -7.09 3.05 -31.19
N ARG A 32 -7.32 1.84 -30.65
CA ARG A 32 -8.60 1.44 -30.06
C ARG A 32 -9.03 2.54 -29.09
N ALA A 33 -10.22 3.11 -29.29
CA ALA A 33 -10.68 4.23 -28.47
C ALA A 33 -10.72 3.80 -26.99
N SER A 34 -10.04 4.54 -26.13
CA SER A 34 -10.00 4.31 -24.69
C SER A 34 -10.59 5.48 -23.93
N CYS A 35 -11.13 5.21 -22.76
CA CYS A 35 -11.62 6.23 -21.86
C CYS A 35 -10.46 7.09 -21.36
N ARG A 36 -10.59 8.42 -21.51
CA ARG A 36 -9.63 9.41 -21.02
C ARG A 36 -9.32 9.27 -19.52
N VAL A 37 -10.33 8.90 -18.73
CA VAL A 37 -10.27 8.85 -17.27
C VAL A 37 -9.59 7.57 -16.75
N CYS A 38 -9.91 6.40 -17.31
CA CYS A 38 -9.47 5.11 -16.73
C CYS A 38 -8.67 4.20 -17.66
N GLY A 39 -8.67 4.48 -18.98
CA GLY A 39 -7.97 3.67 -20.00
C GLY A 39 -8.76 2.46 -20.51
N MET A 40 -9.96 2.19 -20.00
CA MET A 40 -10.83 1.10 -20.46
C MET A 40 -11.29 1.34 -21.91
N TRP A 41 -11.47 0.27 -22.69
CA TRP A 41 -11.80 0.35 -24.11
C TRP A 41 -13.28 0.65 -24.35
N ILE A 42 -13.59 1.73 -25.06
CA ILE A 42 -14.96 2.25 -25.18
C ILE A 42 -15.93 1.24 -25.84
N ASP A 43 -15.44 0.44 -26.79
CA ASP A 43 -16.23 -0.54 -27.52
C ASP A 43 -16.71 -1.73 -26.66
N GLU A 44 -16.08 -1.97 -25.51
CA GLU A 44 -16.50 -2.98 -24.53
C GLU A 44 -17.63 -2.47 -23.61
N TYR A 45 -17.77 -1.16 -23.46
CA TYR A 45 -18.71 -0.53 -22.51
C TYR A 45 -19.86 0.23 -23.19
N ARG A 46 -20.29 -0.24 -24.37
CA ARG A 46 -21.29 0.45 -25.22
C ARG A 46 -22.64 0.71 -24.55
N LYS A 47 -23.02 -0.05 -23.53
CA LYS A 47 -24.27 0.17 -22.77
C LYS A 47 -24.18 1.32 -21.75
N SER A 48 -22.98 1.69 -21.32
CA SER A 48 -22.77 2.71 -20.29
C SER A 48 -22.00 3.92 -20.79
N ALA A 49 -21.28 3.81 -21.90
CA ALA A 49 -20.40 4.84 -22.42
C ALA A 49 -21.10 6.21 -22.57
N ALA A 50 -20.33 7.28 -22.42
CA ALA A 50 -20.82 8.64 -22.63
C ALA A 50 -20.01 9.35 -23.71
N GLU A 51 -20.68 10.22 -24.46
CA GLU A 51 -20.10 11.12 -25.46
C GLU A 51 -20.07 12.55 -24.88
N LEU A 52 -18.89 13.16 -24.87
CA LEU A 52 -18.69 14.55 -24.46
C LEU A 52 -18.17 15.34 -25.67
N VAL A 53 -18.82 16.46 -25.98
CA VAL A 53 -18.39 17.37 -27.05
C VAL A 53 -18.10 18.73 -26.42
N TYR A 54 -16.85 19.18 -26.48
CA TYR A 54 -16.44 20.48 -25.93
C TYR A 54 -16.92 21.63 -26.81
N LYS A 55 -16.87 22.85 -26.26
CA LYS A 55 -17.21 24.07 -27.01
C LYS A 55 -16.31 24.33 -28.23
N ASP A 56 -15.07 23.85 -28.20
CA ASP A 56 -14.14 23.92 -29.34
C ASP A 56 -14.42 22.86 -30.43
N GLY A 57 -15.38 21.95 -30.19
CA GLY A 57 -15.77 20.89 -31.10
C GLY A 57 -15.00 19.59 -30.95
N SER A 58 -13.99 19.53 -30.06
CA SER A 58 -13.32 18.27 -29.72
C SER A 58 -14.31 17.30 -29.07
N LYS A 59 -14.10 16.00 -29.31
CA LYS A 59 -14.96 14.93 -28.82
C LYS A 59 -14.15 13.98 -27.94
N GLU A 60 -14.70 13.66 -26.79
CA GLU A 60 -14.16 12.67 -25.86
C GLU A 60 -15.21 11.62 -25.53
N TYR A 61 -14.73 10.44 -25.17
CA TYR A 61 -15.59 9.33 -24.74
C TYR A 61 -15.15 8.82 -23.38
N THR A 62 -16.13 8.38 -22.60
CA THR A 62 -15.89 7.72 -21.32
C THR A 62 -16.56 6.37 -21.29
N CYS A 63 -15.99 5.41 -20.54
CA CYS A 63 -16.54 4.05 -20.44
C CYS A 63 -17.88 4.02 -19.70
N GLY A 64 -18.17 5.05 -18.91
CA GLY A 64 -19.51 5.31 -18.46
C GLY A 64 -19.68 6.55 -17.59
N VAL A 65 -20.86 6.66 -16.99
CA VAL A 65 -21.37 7.88 -16.36
C VAL A 65 -20.45 8.38 -15.24
N ALA A 66 -19.85 7.50 -14.43
CA ALA A 66 -18.97 7.95 -13.36
C ALA A 66 -17.68 8.60 -13.90
N CYS A 67 -17.15 8.13 -15.05
CA CYS A 67 -16.02 8.76 -15.71
C CYS A 67 -16.44 10.06 -16.40
N MET A 68 -17.64 10.09 -17.00
CA MET A 68 -18.22 11.30 -17.55
C MET A 68 -18.33 12.41 -16.49
N LEU A 69 -18.86 12.11 -15.30
CA LEU A 69 -18.99 13.08 -14.21
C LEU A 69 -17.63 13.63 -13.77
N ARG A 70 -16.57 12.80 -13.73
CA ARG A 70 -15.21 13.25 -13.43
C ARG A 70 -14.66 14.19 -14.49
N GLU A 71 -14.88 13.89 -15.77
CA GLU A 71 -14.46 14.77 -16.87
C GLU A 71 -15.19 16.12 -16.81
N ILE A 72 -16.48 16.11 -16.45
CA ILE A 72 -17.25 17.33 -16.25
C ILE A 72 -16.70 18.15 -15.09
N ASP A 73 -16.37 17.50 -13.96
CA ASP A 73 -15.83 18.17 -12.77
C ASP A 73 -14.46 18.80 -13.04
N ASP A 74 -13.54 18.05 -13.64
CA ASP A 74 -12.21 18.51 -14.01
C ASP A 74 -12.23 19.68 -15.01
N ALA A 75 -13.23 19.71 -15.90
CA ALA A 75 -13.44 20.82 -16.85
C ALA A 75 -14.11 22.06 -16.21
N GLY A 76 -14.44 22.02 -14.91
CA GLY A 76 -15.11 23.11 -14.19
C GLY A 76 -16.63 23.16 -14.37
N GLY A 77 -17.24 22.04 -14.77
CA GLY A 77 -18.69 21.87 -14.89
C GLY A 77 -19.20 21.80 -16.34
N LEU A 78 -20.51 21.53 -16.47
CA LEU A 78 -21.20 21.35 -17.78
C LEU A 78 -21.00 22.50 -18.77
N SER A 79 -20.69 23.70 -18.28
CA SER A 79 -20.49 24.89 -19.11
C SER A 79 -19.30 24.80 -20.07
N ALA A 80 -18.36 23.87 -19.88
CA ALA A 80 -17.26 23.61 -20.80
C ALA A 80 -17.70 22.87 -22.07
N PHE A 81 -18.88 22.24 -22.05
CA PHE A 81 -19.34 21.34 -23.10
C PHE A 81 -20.43 21.97 -23.95
N ARG A 82 -20.42 21.64 -25.25
CA ARG A 82 -21.52 21.90 -26.18
C ARG A 82 -22.64 20.87 -26.02
N SER A 83 -22.28 19.62 -25.75
CA SER A 83 -23.24 18.54 -25.46
C SER A 83 -22.57 17.42 -24.67
N VAL A 84 -23.33 16.84 -23.75
CA VAL A 84 -22.94 15.63 -23.00
C VAL A 84 -24.08 14.64 -23.12
N LYS A 85 -23.78 13.42 -23.60
CA LYS A 85 -24.79 12.38 -23.83
C LYS A 85 -24.39 11.07 -23.19
N VAL A 86 -25.39 10.34 -22.71
CA VAL A 86 -25.28 9.02 -22.09
C VAL A 86 -26.17 8.03 -22.83
N HIS A 87 -25.79 6.75 -22.81
CA HIS A 87 -26.67 5.70 -23.33
C HIS A 87 -27.80 5.40 -22.35
N ASP A 88 -29.04 5.44 -22.86
CA ASP A 88 -30.19 4.90 -22.16
C ASP A 88 -30.06 3.38 -22.01
N TRP A 89 -30.20 2.88 -20.80
CA TRP A 89 -29.97 1.47 -20.47
C TRP A 89 -30.90 0.50 -21.19
N VAL A 90 -32.13 0.94 -21.50
CA VAL A 90 -33.18 0.09 -22.09
C VAL A 90 -33.09 0.06 -23.62
N SER A 91 -33.07 1.23 -24.25
CA SER A 91 -33.08 1.38 -25.71
C SER A 91 -31.69 1.38 -26.34
N GLY A 92 -30.65 1.74 -25.58
CA GLY A 92 -29.30 1.97 -26.09
C GLY A 92 -29.13 3.29 -26.84
N GLU A 93 -30.17 4.13 -26.95
CA GLU A 93 -30.07 5.43 -27.62
C GLU A 93 -29.31 6.46 -26.77
N LEU A 94 -28.63 7.40 -27.43
CA LEU A 94 -27.96 8.50 -26.74
C LEU A 94 -28.97 9.57 -26.33
N VAL A 95 -29.06 9.84 -25.04
CA VAL A 95 -29.91 10.89 -24.45
C VAL A 95 -29.05 11.96 -23.78
N ASP A 96 -29.64 13.14 -23.59
CA ASP A 96 -28.96 14.25 -22.91
C ASP A 96 -28.69 13.89 -21.44
N ALA A 97 -27.43 14.00 -21.02
CA ALA A 97 -27.01 13.58 -19.69
C ALA A 97 -27.64 14.42 -18.57
N GLN A 98 -27.91 15.71 -18.81
CA GLN A 98 -28.45 16.59 -17.78
C GLN A 98 -29.92 16.29 -17.48
N THR A 99 -30.68 15.83 -18.48
CA THR A 99 -32.12 15.53 -18.37
C THR A 99 -32.44 14.06 -18.11
N ALA A 100 -31.46 13.16 -18.22
CA ALA A 100 -31.60 11.75 -17.89
C ALA A 100 -31.88 11.52 -16.39
N THR A 101 -32.49 10.38 -16.08
CA THR A 101 -32.60 9.84 -14.71
C THR A 101 -31.54 8.77 -14.51
N TYR A 102 -30.97 8.68 -13.30
CA TYR A 102 -29.91 7.72 -12.99
C TYR A 102 -30.30 6.77 -11.87
N VAL A 103 -29.78 5.55 -11.92
CA VAL A 103 -29.76 4.62 -10.78
C VAL A 103 -28.33 4.49 -10.28
N LEU A 104 -28.09 4.90 -9.03
CA LEU A 104 -26.80 4.82 -8.35
C LEU A 104 -26.75 3.58 -7.46
N GLY A 105 -25.66 2.82 -7.54
CA GLY A 105 -25.37 1.78 -6.55
C GLY A 105 -26.22 0.51 -6.70
N SER A 106 -26.68 0.19 -7.91
CA SER A 106 -27.39 -1.07 -8.18
C SER A 106 -26.45 -2.28 -8.13
N ASN A 107 -27.02 -3.49 -8.07
CA ASN A 107 -26.26 -4.74 -8.15
C ASN A 107 -25.64 -4.99 -9.54
N VAL A 108 -26.12 -4.32 -10.58
CA VAL A 108 -25.56 -4.40 -11.94
C VAL A 108 -24.49 -3.33 -12.09
N ILE A 109 -23.23 -3.73 -12.27
CA ILE A 109 -22.10 -2.81 -12.38
C ILE A 109 -21.62 -2.81 -13.84
N PRO A 110 -21.99 -1.79 -14.64
CA PRO A 110 -21.72 -1.81 -16.07
C PRO A 110 -20.29 -1.38 -16.44
N ASP A 111 -19.65 -0.56 -15.61
CA ASP A 111 -18.35 0.04 -15.89
C ASP A 111 -17.42 0.04 -14.66
N MET A 112 -17.70 0.88 -13.67
CA MET A 112 -16.91 1.04 -12.45
C MET A 112 -17.80 1.34 -11.25
N VAL A 113 -17.16 1.39 -10.09
CA VAL A 113 -17.82 1.63 -8.82
C VAL A 113 -17.43 3.01 -8.27
N PRO A 114 -18.34 3.80 -7.67
CA PRO A 114 -19.81 3.63 -7.73
C PRO A 114 -20.33 3.59 -9.17
N ASN A 115 -21.31 2.72 -9.41
CA ASN A 115 -21.98 2.57 -10.70
C ASN A 115 -23.15 3.53 -10.82
N TYR A 116 -23.30 4.11 -12.01
CA TYR A 116 -24.44 4.95 -12.38
C TYR A 116 -24.96 4.43 -13.72
N ILE A 117 -26.26 4.10 -13.75
CA ILE A 117 -26.94 3.65 -14.97
C ILE A 117 -27.94 4.71 -15.38
N ALA A 118 -27.87 5.17 -16.63
CA ALA A 118 -28.72 6.23 -17.15
C ALA A 118 -29.98 5.67 -17.81
N PHE A 119 -31.09 6.40 -17.63
CA PHE A 119 -32.40 6.10 -18.19
C PHE A 119 -33.01 7.36 -18.80
N ALA A 120 -33.58 7.23 -19.98
CA ALA A 120 -34.35 8.28 -20.64
C ALA A 120 -35.63 8.61 -19.87
N LYS A 121 -36.24 7.59 -19.25
CA LYS A 121 -37.50 7.71 -18.50
C LYS A 121 -37.33 7.31 -17.04
N ARG A 122 -37.93 8.10 -16.16
CA ARG A 122 -37.88 7.86 -14.72
C ARG A 122 -38.55 6.53 -14.34
N GLU A 123 -39.64 6.17 -15.00
CA GLU A 123 -40.39 4.95 -14.72
C GLU A 123 -39.54 3.70 -15.00
N GLU A 124 -38.67 3.75 -16.01
CA GLU A 124 -37.73 2.67 -16.34
C GLU A 124 -36.62 2.57 -15.28
N ALA A 125 -36.10 3.70 -14.79
CA ALA A 125 -35.15 3.74 -13.68
C ALA A 125 -35.76 3.18 -12.38
N GLU A 126 -37.00 3.54 -12.07
CA GLU A 126 -37.72 3.04 -10.88
C GLU A 126 -37.98 1.55 -10.97
N ALA A 127 -38.40 1.05 -12.14
CA ALA A 127 -38.57 -0.38 -12.38
C ALA A 127 -37.24 -1.15 -12.27
N PHE A 128 -36.16 -0.57 -12.77
CA PHE A 128 -34.81 -1.15 -12.64
C PHE A 128 -34.36 -1.19 -11.18
N ALA A 129 -34.46 -0.08 -10.45
CA ALA A 129 -34.04 0.00 -9.05
C ALA A 129 -34.87 -0.94 -8.14
N ALA A 130 -36.15 -1.14 -8.44
CA ALA A 130 -36.98 -2.11 -7.74
C ALA A 130 -36.51 -3.57 -7.92
N LYS A 131 -35.88 -3.88 -9.06
CA LYS A 131 -35.39 -5.23 -9.39
C LYS A 131 -33.93 -5.45 -8.97
N GLU A 132 -33.07 -4.49 -9.28
CA GLU A 132 -31.60 -4.61 -9.17
C GLU A 132 -31.04 -3.82 -7.98
N GLY A 133 -31.89 -3.13 -7.21
CA GLY A 133 -31.48 -2.23 -6.13
C GLY A 133 -30.93 -0.90 -6.64
N GLY A 134 -30.45 -0.08 -5.71
CA GLY A 134 -29.89 1.25 -5.99
C GLY A 134 -30.86 2.40 -5.68
N GLU A 135 -30.36 3.62 -5.82
CA GLU A 135 -31.08 4.88 -5.55
C GLU A 135 -31.36 5.59 -6.88
N VAL A 136 -32.64 5.94 -7.13
CA VAL A 136 -33.02 6.75 -8.29
C VAL A 136 -32.69 8.21 -8.01
N ILE A 137 -31.76 8.78 -8.77
CA ILE A 137 -31.25 10.15 -8.61
C ILE A 137 -31.32 10.91 -9.94
N ASP A 138 -31.22 12.24 -9.87
CA ASP A 138 -31.05 13.10 -11.04
C ASP A 138 -29.57 13.45 -11.28
N PHE A 139 -29.31 14.18 -12.37
CA PHE A 139 -27.97 14.63 -12.71
C PHE A 139 -27.32 15.49 -11.62
N THR A 140 -28.08 16.38 -10.97
CA THR A 140 -27.54 17.29 -9.94
C THR A 140 -27.01 16.49 -8.76
N ILE A 141 -27.78 15.52 -8.27
CA ILE A 141 -27.35 14.64 -7.19
C ILE A 141 -26.15 13.78 -7.64
N ALA A 142 -26.16 13.27 -8.87
CA ALA A 142 -25.05 12.46 -9.39
C ALA A 142 -23.75 13.26 -9.47
N TYR A 143 -23.82 14.51 -9.97
CA TYR A 143 -22.69 15.42 -10.07
C TYR A 143 -22.19 15.88 -8.69
N ASP A 144 -23.08 16.16 -7.74
CA ASP A 144 -22.69 16.54 -6.38
C ASP A 144 -21.98 15.42 -5.61
N ASP A 145 -22.24 14.14 -5.97
CA ASP A 145 -21.60 12.97 -5.36
C ASP A 145 -20.26 12.59 -6.01
N VAL A 146 -19.88 13.24 -7.12
CA VAL A 146 -18.68 12.91 -7.88
C VAL A 146 -17.44 12.95 -6.98
N SER A 147 -16.52 12.03 -7.23
CA SER A 147 -15.18 12.05 -6.68
C SER A 147 -14.18 12.01 -7.81
N PRO A 148 -13.13 12.85 -7.77
CA PRO A 148 -12.10 12.82 -8.79
C PRO A 148 -11.46 11.43 -8.91
N VAL A 149 -11.26 10.74 -7.79
CA VAL A 149 -10.75 9.35 -7.78
C VAL A 149 -11.71 8.44 -7.02
N GLY A 150 -12.22 7.41 -7.70
CA GLY A 150 -13.21 6.48 -7.14
C GLY A 150 -12.71 5.63 -5.97
N THR A 151 -11.40 5.48 -5.82
CA THR A 151 -10.77 4.88 -4.64
C THR A 151 -9.31 5.29 -4.57
N THR A 152 -8.84 5.59 -3.37
CA THR A 152 -7.41 5.75 -3.10
C THR A 152 -6.89 4.52 -2.37
N ALA A 153 -5.60 4.20 -2.57
CA ALA A 153 -4.95 3.07 -1.94
C ALA A 153 -3.85 3.61 -1.03
N PRO A 154 -3.87 3.29 0.27
CA PRO A 154 -2.74 3.60 1.14
C PRO A 154 -1.50 2.78 0.77
N PHE A 155 -0.32 3.24 1.20
CA PHE A 155 0.95 2.55 1.01
C PHE A 155 1.33 1.74 2.26
N ARG A 156 1.12 2.28 3.46
CA ARG A 156 1.50 1.66 4.74
C ARG A 156 0.35 0.91 5.39
N ILE A 157 -0.87 1.41 5.25
CA ILE A 157 -2.07 0.79 5.84
C ILE A 157 -2.90 0.05 4.77
N ARG A 158 -4.02 -0.58 5.16
CA ARG A 158 -4.91 -1.31 4.25
C ARG A 158 -6.24 -0.57 4.08
N THR A 159 -6.68 -0.39 2.83
CA THR A 159 -8.02 0.17 2.53
C THR A 159 -9.10 -0.90 2.66
N ALA A 160 -10.28 -0.51 3.15
CA ALA A 160 -11.47 -1.36 3.14
C ALA A 160 -12.10 -1.50 1.74
N VAL A 161 -11.77 -0.64 0.78
CA VAL A 161 -12.41 -0.65 -0.54
C VAL A 161 -12.02 -1.91 -1.31
N THR A 162 -13.01 -2.66 -1.80
CA THR A 162 -12.82 -3.75 -2.77
C THR A 162 -13.04 -3.21 -4.18
N PRO A 163 -12.08 -3.36 -5.10
CA PRO A 163 -12.32 -3.07 -6.51
C PRO A 163 -13.45 -3.96 -7.06
N GLY A 164 -14.12 -3.49 -8.12
CA GLY A 164 -15.17 -4.27 -8.78
C GLY A 164 -14.64 -5.56 -9.41
N LYS A 165 -15.54 -6.53 -9.62
CA LYS A 165 -15.27 -7.81 -10.27
C LYS A 165 -14.51 -7.62 -11.59
N GLY A 166 -13.51 -8.48 -11.82
CA GLY A 166 -12.65 -8.44 -13.00
C GLY A 166 -11.51 -7.43 -12.90
N ASN A 167 -11.39 -6.70 -11.78
CA ASN A 167 -10.24 -5.84 -11.57
C ASN A 167 -8.97 -6.68 -11.36
N PHE A 168 -7.92 -6.28 -12.05
CA PHE A 168 -6.58 -6.83 -11.90
C PHE A 168 -5.55 -5.71 -11.87
N SER A 169 -4.55 -5.86 -11.00
CA SER A 169 -3.39 -4.97 -10.97
C SER A 169 -2.12 -5.76 -10.85
N ALA A 170 -1.09 -5.32 -11.56
CA ALA A 170 0.28 -5.78 -11.37
C ALA A 170 1.17 -4.58 -11.11
N GLY A 171 2.08 -4.70 -10.17
CA GLY A 171 2.96 -3.59 -9.80
C GLY A 171 4.33 -4.05 -9.34
N ILE A 172 5.31 -3.18 -9.54
CA ILE A 172 6.65 -3.32 -8.98
C ILE A 172 6.80 -2.28 -7.87
N VAL A 173 7.40 -2.68 -6.76
CA VAL A 173 7.66 -1.81 -5.60
C VAL A 173 9.15 -1.83 -5.31
N TYR A 174 9.71 -0.65 -5.06
CA TYR A 174 11.04 -0.47 -4.49
C TYR A 174 10.92 0.28 -3.16
N GLY A 175 11.47 -0.28 -2.09
CA GLY A 175 11.47 0.27 -0.75
C GLY A 175 12.89 0.41 -0.21
N TYR A 176 13.12 1.45 0.59
CA TYR A 176 14.34 1.66 1.36
C TYR A 176 13.97 2.08 2.77
N ALA A 177 14.61 1.49 3.78
CA ALA A 177 14.48 1.89 5.17
C ALA A 177 15.85 1.91 5.83
N GLN A 178 16.06 2.89 6.71
CA GLN A 178 17.28 3.05 7.49
C GLN A 178 16.94 3.39 8.94
N LYS A 179 17.69 2.79 9.86
CA LYS A 179 17.74 3.15 11.29
C LYS A 179 19.19 3.28 11.72
N ASP A 180 19.53 4.32 12.46
CA ASP A 180 20.91 4.66 12.79
C ASP A 180 21.11 5.22 14.20
N GLN A 181 20.06 5.29 15.03
CA GLN A 181 20.16 5.74 16.41
C GLN A 181 19.82 4.62 17.38
N VAL A 182 20.57 4.53 18.48
CA VAL A 182 20.23 3.63 19.59
C VAL A 182 19.07 4.23 20.38
N LYS A 183 17.98 3.48 20.55
CA LYS A 183 16.88 3.88 21.43
C LYS A 183 17.04 3.33 22.84
N ASN A 184 17.10 4.24 23.80
CA ASN A 184 17.15 3.96 25.24
C ASN A 184 16.33 5.03 25.98
N GLY A 185 15.01 4.85 26.02
CA GLY A 185 14.06 5.90 26.39
C GLY A 185 13.60 6.72 25.17
N ASP A 186 13.16 7.96 25.40
CA ASP A 186 12.46 8.75 24.39
C ASP A 186 13.37 9.30 23.27
N SER A 187 14.62 9.66 23.58
CA SER A 187 15.57 10.25 22.63
C SER A 187 16.57 9.23 22.08
N GLY A 188 16.87 9.31 20.78
CA GLY A 188 17.96 8.58 20.16
C GLY A 188 19.33 9.01 20.70
N ILE A 189 20.24 8.04 20.77
CA ILE A 189 21.64 8.23 21.16
C ILE A 189 22.51 7.70 20.03
N GLU A 190 23.51 8.49 19.63
CA GLU A 190 24.51 8.06 18.65
C GLU A 190 25.17 6.74 19.12
N PRO A 191 25.19 5.68 18.29
CA PRO A 191 25.67 4.36 18.70
C PRO A 191 27.08 4.35 19.32
N ALA A 192 27.97 5.16 18.77
CA ALA A 192 29.35 5.30 19.25
C ALA A 192 29.40 5.95 20.65
N ASP A 193 28.55 6.95 20.91
CA ASP A 193 28.48 7.60 22.21
C ASP A 193 27.87 6.65 23.24
N PHE A 194 26.82 5.91 22.86
CA PHE A 194 26.18 4.91 23.72
C PHE A 194 27.17 3.84 24.21
N ILE A 195 27.91 3.19 23.29
CA ILE A 195 28.85 2.14 23.69
C ILE A 195 30.04 2.70 24.48
N ASN A 196 30.50 3.93 24.18
CA ASN A 196 31.63 4.54 24.88
C ASN A 196 31.28 5.10 26.26
N ALA A 197 30.04 5.51 26.47
CA ALA A 197 29.54 5.95 27.78
C ALA A 197 29.52 4.82 28.82
N ASN A 198 29.37 3.56 28.39
CA ASN A 198 29.35 2.40 29.28
C ASN A 198 30.47 1.40 28.94
N LYS A 199 31.54 1.37 29.77
CA LYS A 199 32.67 0.44 29.61
C LYS A 199 32.28 -1.04 29.71
N ALA A 200 31.16 -1.35 30.37
CA ALA A 200 30.65 -2.71 30.49
C ALA A 200 29.74 -3.12 29.31
N GLN A 201 29.40 -2.19 28.41
CA GLN A 201 28.64 -2.47 27.19
C GLN A 201 29.52 -3.24 26.20
N PRO A 202 29.18 -4.51 25.88
CA PRO A 202 30.02 -5.33 25.01
C PRO A 202 29.79 -5.03 23.53
N LYS A 203 28.54 -4.73 23.14
CA LYS A 203 28.12 -4.46 21.77
C LYS A 203 27.00 -3.43 21.73
N ALA A 204 26.87 -2.73 20.61
CA ALA A 204 25.74 -1.85 20.31
C ALA A 204 25.44 -1.90 18.81
N PRO A 205 24.17 -1.92 18.38
CA PRO A 205 23.87 -1.86 16.96
C PRO A 205 24.25 -0.47 16.42
N SER A 206 24.82 -0.38 15.21
CA SER A 206 25.27 0.89 14.62
C SER A 206 24.33 1.43 13.54
N GLU A 207 23.97 0.58 12.59
CA GLU A 207 23.11 0.97 11.46
C GLU A 207 22.35 -0.25 10.96
N SER A 208 21.09 -0.06 10.57
CA SER A 208 20.30 -1.08 9.89
C SER A 208 19.75 -0.46 8.61
N GLN A 209 20.03 -1.10 7.48
CA GLN A 209 19.52 -0.74 6.17
C GLN A 209 18.74 -1.91 5.59
N MET A 210 17.60 -1.63 4.99
CA MET A 210 16.79 -2.61 4.29
C MET A 210 16.35 -2.03 2.96
N MET A 211 16.72 -2.70 1.88
CA MET A 211 16.18 -2.48 0.56
C MET A 211 15.18 -3.60 0.26
N GLN A 212 14.03 -3.23 -0.30
CA GLN A 212 13.00 -4.17 -0.72
C GLN A 212 12.69 -3.93 -2.18
N GLN A 213 12.62 -5.00 -2.95
CA GLN A 213 12.07 -5.02 -4.30
C GLN A 213 10.92 -6.02 -4.30
N ALA A 214 9.76 -5.68 -4.83
CA ALA A 214 8.64 -6.62 -4.81
C ALA A 214 7.81 -6.57 -6.08
N ILE A 215 7.27 -7.74 -6.44
CA ILE A 215 6.19 -7.86 -7.42
C ILE A 215 4.89 -8.03 -6.64
N THR A 216 3.91 -7.21 -7.00
CA THR A 216 2.58 -7.23 -6.42
C THR A 216 1.55 -7.58 -7.47
N VAL A 217 0.58 -8.40 -7.09
CA VAL A 217 -0.56 -8.77 -7.93
C VAL A 217 -1.84 -8.62 -7.12
N ASN A 218 -2.86 -8.01 -7.71
CA ASN A 218 -4.20 -7.91 -7.14
C ASN A 218 -5.20 -8.48 -8.14
N TYR A 219 -6.22 -9.17 -7.63
CA TYR A 219 -7.34 -9.65 -8.44
C TYR A 219 -8.64 -9.62 -7.64
N SER A 220 -9.73 -9.18 -8.27
CA SER A 220 -11.06 -9.13 -7.65
C SER A 220 -12.02 -10.09 -8.36
N PRO A 221 -12.20 -11.33 -7.86
CA PRO A 221 -13.11 -12.30 -8.47
C PRO A 221 -14.60 -11.93 -8.34
N THR A 222 -14.94 -11.08 -7.38
CA THR A 222 -16.29 -10.54 -7.16
C THR A 222 -16.17 -9.06 -6.76
N ASP A 223 -17.28 -8.34 -6.67
CA ASP A 223 -17.28 -6.94 -6.23
C ASP A 223 -16.99 -6.77 -4.72
N ASP A 224 -17.06 -7.87 -3.97
CA ASP A 224 -16.92 -7.88 -2.51
C ASP A 224 -15.63 -8.57 -2.04
N LEU A 225 -14.86 -9.19 -2.95
CA LEU A 225 -13.64 -9.92 -2.61
C LEU A 225 -12.48 -9.43 -3.46
N ALA A 226 -11.41 -8.99 -2.79
CA ALA A 226 -10.13 -8.66 -3.40
C ALA A 226 -9.05 -9.59 -2.84
N LEU A 227 -8.26 -10.17 -3.74
CA LEU A 227 -7.11 -11.01 -3.44
C LEU A 227 -5.83 -10.25 -3.78
N PHE A 228 -4.84 -10.34 -2.90
CA PHE A 228 -3.54 -9.69 -3.06
C PHE A 228 -2.41 -10.70 -2.82
N MET A 229 -1.36 -10.58 -3.62
CA MET A 229 -0.13 -11.34 -3.49
C MET A 229 1.06 -10.39 -3.58
N ASN A 230 2.05 -10.57 -2.70
CA ASN A 230 3.29 -9.82 -2.67
C ASN A 230 4.49 -10.77 -2.60
N LEU A 231 5.40 -10.65 -3.56
CA LEU A 231 6.64 -11.43 -3.65
C LEU A 231 7.82 -10.50 -3.39
N PRO A 232 8.34 -10.43 -2.15
CA PRO A 232 9.45 -9.56 -1.82
C PRO A 232 10.81 -10.23 -2.06
N TRP A 233 11.76 -9.44 -2.53
CA TRP A 233 13.19 -9.65 -2.45
C TRP A 233 13.78 -8.59 -1.52
N PHE A 234 14.60 -9.01 -0.57
CA PHE A 234 15.24 -8.13 0.39
C PHE A 234 16.74 -8.11 0.19
N GLU A 235 17.34 -6.94 0.44
CA GLU A 235 18.76 -6.80 0.73
C GLU A 235 18.85 -6.10 2.09
N LYS A 236 19.43 -6.78 3.08
CA LYS A 236 19.50 -6.32 4.46
C LYS A 236 20.94 -6.18 4.88
N ARG A 237 21.22 -5.11 5.61
CA ARG A 237 22.54 -4.82 6.14
C ARG A 237 22.41 -4.34 7.58
N GLN A 238 23.18 -4.93 8.48
CA GLN A 238 23.25 -4.53 9.88
C GLN A 238 24.70 -4.35 10.32
N GLY A 239 25.00 -3.17 10.84
CA GLY A 239 26.24 -2.86 11.52
C GLY A 239 26.11 -3.07 13.03
N THR A 240 27.18 -3.55 13.65
CA THR A 240 27.29 -3.71 15.10
C THR A 240 28.65 -3.21 15.55
N LEU A 241 28.66 -2.30 16.53
CA LEU A 241 29.85 -1.93 17.26
C LEU A 241 30.16 -2.99 18.30
N GLU A 242 31.42 -3.41 18.36
CA GLU A 242 31.90 -4.42 19.29
C GLU A 242 33.10 -3.89 20.07
N ARG A 243 33.04 -4.02 21.39
CA ARG A 243 34.16 -3.67 22.28
C ARG A 243 35.07 -4.88 22.45
N ASN A 244 36.33 -4.72 22.09
CA ASN A 244 37.36 -5.72 22.38
C ASN A 244 37.56 -5.81 23.91
N PRO A 245 37.36 -6.98 24.54
CA PRO A 245 37.49 -7.11 25.99
C PRO A 245 38.91 -6.88 26.53
N ALA A 246 39.94 -7.12 25.72
CA ALA A 246 41.34 -7.02 26.14
C ALA A 246 41.90 -5.59 26.01
N THR A 247 41.56 -4.89 24.92
CA THR A 247 42.11 -3.54 24.63
C THR A 247 41.13 -2.42 24.97
N GLY A 248 39.84 -2.73 25.11
CA GLY A 248 38.77 -1.75 25.27
C GLY A 248 38.47 -0.95 24.00
N THR A 249 39.15 -1.22 22.88
CA THR A 249 38.90 -0.54 21.60
C THR A 249 37.57 -0.99 21.01
N VAL A 250 36.83 -0.05 20.42
CA VAL A 250 35.56 -0.34 19.73
C VAL A 250 35.82 -0.47 18.23
N GLY A 251 35.48 -1.62 17.65
CA GLY A 251 35.45 -1.84 16.20
C GLY A 251 34.02 -1.98 15.70
N GLU A 252 33.84 -2.08 14.38
CA GLU A 252 32.54 -2.31 13.74
C GLU A 252 32.58 -3.57 12.88
N SER A 253 31.57 -4.41 13.04
CA SER A 253 31.29 -5.55 12.16
C SER A 253 30.03 -5.28 11.34
N ILE A 254 30.02 -5.69 10.07
CA ILE A 254 28.87 -5.55 9.18
C ILE A 254 28.43 -6.94 8.75
N ALA A 255 27.14 -7.23 8.93
CA ALA A 255 26.47 -8.40 8.42
C ALA A 255 25.52 -7.99 7.30
N ASN A 256 25.45 -8.80 6.24
CA ASN A 256 24.52 -8.60 5.13
C ASN A 256 23.79 -9.90 4.84
N ASP A 257 22.60 -9.78 4.29
CA ASP A 257 21.82 -10.90 3.79
C ASP A 257 20.90 -10.44 2.66
N ASP A 258 20.69 -11.29 1.66
CA ASP A 258 19.81 -10.98 0.54
C ASP A 258 19.13 -12.22 -0.03
N GLY A 259 17.93 -12.02 -0.56
CA GLY A 259 17.15 -13.11 -1.13
C GLY A 259 15.66 -12.86 -1.11
N LEU A 260 14.92 -13.89 -1.52
CA LEU A 260 13.46 -13.89 -1.42
C LEU A 260 13.06 -13.84 0.06
N GLY A 261 12.05 -13.02 0.36
CA GLY A 261 11.33 -13.10 1.62
C GLY A 261 10.12 -14.03 1.53
N ASP A 262 9.34 -14.05 2.60
CA ASP A 262 8.08 -14.78 2.63
C ASP A 262 7.04 -14.13 1.69
N ILE A 263 6.45 -14.94 0.80
CA ILE A 263 5.36 -14.49 -0.08
C ILE A 263 4.13 -14.22 0.79
N ALA A 264 3.57 -13.02 0.70
CA ALA A 264 2.33 -12.68 1.40
C ALA A 264 1.13 -12.89 0.49
N LEU A 265 0.07 -13.50 1.05
CA LEU A 265 -1.24 -13.67 0.44
C LEU A 265 -2.28 -13.01 1.34
N GLU A 266 -3.14 -12.16 0.78
CA GLU A 266 -4.20 -11.50 1.52
C GLU A 266 -5.53 -11.63 0.77
N GLY A 267 -6.61 -11.85 1.53
CA GLY A 267 -7.99 -11.77 1.08
C GLY A 267 -8.71 -10.68 1.88
N ARG A 268 -9.30 -9.72 1.18
CA ARG A 268 -10.14 -8.68 1.76
C ARG A 268 -11.58 -8.87 1.30
N TYR A 269 -12.48 -9.08 2.25
CA TYR A 269 -13.91 -9.23 2.00
C TYR A 269 -14.69 -8.03 2.53
N ASN A 270 -15.41 -7.34 1.65
CA ASN A 270 -16.33 -6.27 2.01
C ASN A 270 -17.66 -6.88 2.45
N PHE A 271 -17.95 -6.81 3.75
CA PHE A 271 -19.22 -7.30 4.29
C PHE A 271 -20.28 -6.19 4.38
N TRP A 272 -19.87 -4.92 4.23
CA TRP A 272 -20.79 -3.80 4.20
C TRP A 272 -20.21 -2.61 3.43
N ARG A 273 -21.07 -1.95 2.66
CA ARG A 273 -20.81 -0.67 2.01
C ARG A 273 -22.09 0.15 1.93
N SER A 274 -21.95 1.47 1.85
CA SER A 274 -23.10 2.35 1.58
C SER A 274 -23.52 2.30 0.11
N THR A 275 -24.80 2.61 -0.18
CA THR A 275 -25.36 2.61 -1.55
C THR A 275 -24.58 3.52 -2.51
N ARG A 276 -24.00 4.62 -2.02
CA ARG A 276 -23.19 5.53 -2.85
C ARG A 276 -21.69 5.18 -2.88
N TRP A 277 -21.30 4.03 -2.33
CA TRP A 277 -19.92 3.54 -2.32
C TRP A 277 -18.93 4.57 -1.78
N HIS A 278 -19.33 5.27 -0.73
CA HIS A 278 -18.51 6.26 -0.03
C HIS A 278 -18.15 5.81 1.39
N GLN A 279 -18.66 4.66 1.83
CA GLN A 279 -18.32 4.03 3.10
C GLN A 279 -18.18 2.53 2.88
N PHE A 280 -17.17 1.93 3.49
CA PHE A 280 -16.85 0.52 3.37
C PHE A 280 -16.39 -0.01 4.72
N ALA A 281 -16.90 -1.18 5.09
CA ALA A 281 -16.38 -1.99 6.17
C ALA A 281 -16.02 -3.38 5.62
N SER A 282 -14.77 -3.77 5.87
CA SER A 282 -14.20 -5.00 5.32
C SER A 282 -13.41 -5.76 6.37
N VAL A 283 -13.40 -7.08 6.25
CA VAL A 283 -12.50 -7.95 6.99
C VAL A 283 -11.31 -8.29 6.10
N LEU A 284 -10.12 -8.34 6.69
CA LEU A 284 -8.91 -8.81 6.04
C LEU A 284 -8.43 -10.08 6.73
N LEU A 285 -8.12 -11.09 5.93
CA LEU A 285 -7.40 -12.29 6.33
C LEU A 285 -6.17 -12.42 5.46
N GLY A 286 -5.01 -12.70 6.05
CA GLY A 286 -3.75 -12.85 5.33
C GLY A 286 -2.92 -13.98 5.91
N THR A 287 -2.04 -14.52 5.07
CA THR A 287 -1.03 -15.49 5.47
C THR A 287 0.27 -15.22 4.74
N THR A 288 1.39 -15.63 5.31
CA THR A 288 2.64 -15.77 4.56
C THR A 288 2.87 -17.22 4.17
N LEU A 289 3.54 -17.42 3.03
CA LEU A 289 4.17 -18.68 2.68
C LEU A 289 5.65 -18.59 3.11
N PRO A 290 6.17 -19.59 3.86
CA PRO A 290 7.54 -19.57 4.36
C PRO A 290 8.54 -19.87 3.23
N THR A 291 8.71 -18.91 2.33
CA THR A 291 9.60 -19.00 1.16
C THR A 291 10.92 -18.29 1.37
N GLY A 292 10.99 -17.38 2.35
CA GLY A 292 12.22 -16.70 2.70
C GLY A 292 13.10 -17.57 3.59
N GLU A 293 14.41 -17.44 3.41
CA GLU A 293 15.37 -18.19 4.20
C GLU A 293 15.37 -17.74 5.66
N PHE A 294 15.43 -18.72 6.56
CA PHE A 294 15.68 -18.53 7.98
C PHE A 294 16.93 -19.32 8.37
N ASP A 295 17.91 -18.65 8.94
CA ASP A 295 19.11 -19.27 9.46
C ASP A 295 18.92 -19.58 10.95
N GLY A 296 18.57 -20.84 11.24
CA GLY A 296 18.44 -21.40 12.58
C GLY A 296 19.76 -21.73 13.27
N THR A 297 20.92 -21.39 12.67
CA THR A 297 22.23 -21.67 13.27
C THR A 297 22.33 -21.02 14.65
N ARG A 298 22.81 -21.80 15.62
CA ARG A 298 22.92 -21.38 17.02
C ARG A 298 24.35 -21.00 17.37
N ASP A 299 24.48 -20.00 18.22
CA ASP A 299 25.76 -19.65 18.82
C ASP A 299 26.29 -20.87 19.59
N PRO A 300 27.56 -21.32 19.38
CA PRO A 300 28.12 -22.43 20.14
C PRO A 300 28.24 -22.13 21.65
N LEU A 301 28.21 -20.85 22.04
CA LEU A 301 28.28 -20.42 23.44
C LEU A 301 26.89 -20.30 24.06
N VAL A 302 26.79 -20.76 25.31
CA VAL A 302 25.58 -20.60 26.12
C VAL A 302 25.38 -19.12 26.45
N ASN A 303 24.20 -18.59 26.15
CA ASN A 303 23.84 -17.26 26.57
C ASN A 303 23.63 -17.25 28.11
N PRO A 304 24.35 -16.40 28.87
CA PRO A 304 24.31 -16.43 30.32
C PRO A 304 22.96 -16.00 30.90
N LEU A 305 22.15 -15.22 30.16
CA LEU A 305 20.81 -14.81 30.58
C LEU A 305 19.77 -15.88 30.29
N ALA A 306 19.85 -16.52 29.12
CA ALA A 306 18.90 -17.55 28.70
C ALA A 306 19.24 -18.95 29.26
N LYS A 307 20.48 -19.17 29.71
CA LYS A 307 21.02 -20.48 30.13
C LYS A 307 20.93 -21.57 29.04
N THR A 308 20.87 -21.14 27.79
CA THR A 308 20.84 -21.98 26.59
C THR A 308 21.53 -21.24 25.44
N ASN A 309 21.85 -21.96 24.35
CA ASN A 309 22.40 -21.40 23.13
C ASN A 309 21.27 -20.80 22.30
N LEU A 310 21.40 -19.54 21.90
CA LEU A 310 20.41 -18.82 21.10
C LEU A 310 20.81 -18.81 19.62
N ILE A 311 19.86 -18.51 18.73
CA ILE A 311 20.13 -18.27 17.31
C ILE A 311 21.13 -17.13 17.15
N SER A 312 22.17 -17.35 16.33
CA SER A 312 23.26 -16.40 16.15
C SER A 312 22.91 -15.24 15.21
N LYS A 313 22.11 -15.51 14.17
CA LYS A 313 21.70 -14.49 13.20
C LYS A 313 20.54 -13.69 13.76
N GLY A 314 20.73 -12.37 13.88
CA GLY A 314 19.72 -11.48 14.44
C GLY A 314 18.43 -11.49 13.63
N ALA A 315 17.29 -11.39 14.31
CA ALA A 315 15.96 -11.42 13.71
C ALA A 315 15.74 -10.39 12.57
N GLY A 316 16.45 -9.26 12.62
CA GLY A 316 16.38 -8.23 11.58
C GLY A 316 17.13 -8.56 10.29
N LEU A 317 18.01 -9.57 10.28
CA LEU A 317 18.68 -10.07 9.07
C LEU A 317 17.96 -11.25 8.41
N GLN A 318 17.14 -11.99 9.16
CA GLN A 318 16.38 -13.12 8.62
C GLN A 318 15.46 -12.69 7.47
N LEU A 319 15.41 -13.45 6.37
CA LEU A 319 14.64 -13.10 5.17
C LEU A 319 13.20 -13.60 5.24
N GLY A 320 12.99 -14.77 5.85
CA GLY A 320 11.69 -15.34 6.19
C GLY A 320 11.60 -15.76 7.66
N LYS A 321 10.51 -16.45 8.00
CA LYS A 321 10.25 -16.92 9.38
C LYS A 321 10.30 -18.45 9.54
N ASP A 322 10.45 -19.20 8.44
CA ASP A 322 10.36 -20.67 8.39
C ASP A 322 9.02 -21.24 8.92
N THR A 323 8.00 -20.39 8.97
CA THR A 323 6.65 -20.77 9.33
C THR A 323 5.66 -19.77 8.74
N ALA A 324 4.43 -20.21 8.50
CA ALA A 324 3.37 -19.33 8.03
C ALA A 324 2.90 -18.42 9.17
N THR A 325 2.72 -17.13 8.87
CA THR A 325 2.09 -16.18 9.79
C THR A 325 0.65 -15.97 9.39
N PHE A 326 -0.19 -15.50 10.32
CA PHE A 326 -1.62 -15.27 10.05
C PHE A 326 -2.02 -13.87 10.49
N THR A 327 -2.53 -13.08 9.55
CA THR A 327 -3.02 -11.73 9.82
C THR A 327 -4.54 -11.70 9.73
N GLY A 328 -5.19 -11.08 10.71
CA GLY A 328 -6.62 -10.84 10.71
C GLY A 328 -6.96 -9.43 11.17
N GLY A 329 -8.03 -8.85 10.64
CA GLY A 329 -8.49 -7.58 11.17
C GLY A 329 -9.62 -6.91 10.41
N LEU A 330 -9.96 -5.70 10.87
CA LEU A 330 -11.06 -4.90 10.37
C LEU A 330 -10.54 -3.63 9.71
N LEU A 331 -11.19 -3.27 8.61
CA LEU A 331 -10.87 -2.12 7.79
C LEU A 331 -12.12 -1.25 7.63
N TYR A 332 -11.93 0.06 7.70
CA TYR A 332 -12.96 1.05 7.38
C TYR A 332 -12.41 2.09 6.40
N SER A 333 -13.18 2.40 5.35
CA SER A 333 -12.85 3.49 4.43
C SER A 333 -14.05 4.40 4.27
N GLN A 334 -13.83 5.70 4.26
CA GLN A 334 -14.85 6.70 4.03
C GLN A 334 -14.37 7.80 3.11
N ARG A 335 -15.23 8.19 2.18
CA ARG A 335 -15.04 9.30 1.26
C ARG A 335 -15.91 10.49 1.65
N TRP A 336 -15.32 11.68 1.55
CA TRP A 336 -16.00 12.96 1.63
C TRP A 336 -15.53 13.86 0.48
N LYS A 337 -16.29 13.89 -0.63
CA LYS A 337 -15.91 14.58 -1.88
C LYS A 337 -14.51 14.16 -2.36
N ASN A 338 -13.55 15.06 -2.21
CA ASN A 338 -12.16 14.93 -2.66
C ASN A 338 -11.26 14.34 -1.57
N PHE A 339 -11.82 14.00 -0.41
CA PHE A 339 -11.08 13.38 0.68
C PHE A 339 -11.45 11.92 0.84
N TRP A 340 -10.44 11.10 1.13
CA TRP A 340 -10.59 9.72 1.56
C TRP A 340 -9.93 9.55 2.90
N MET A 341 -10.64 8.93 3.83
CA MET A 341 -10.09 8.43 5.08
C MET A 341 -10.09 6.91 5.05
N HIS A 342 -9.00 6.33 5.50
CA HIS A 342 -8.87 4.88 5.68
C HIS A 342 -8.43 4.61 7.10
N SER A 343 -8.99 3.58 7.71
CA SER A 343 -8.59 3.09 9.02
C SER A 343 -8.50 1.58 9.01
N SER A 344 -7.52 1.06 9.74
CA SER A 344 -7.28 -0.38 9.86
C SER A 344 -6.92 -0.74 11.29
N ALA A 345 -7.42 -1.88 11.76
CA ALA A 345 -6.97 -2.53 12.98
C ALA A 345 -6.66 -3.99 12.64
N LEU A 346 -5.39 -4.38 12.74
CA LEU A 346 -4.86 -5.66 12.30
C LEU A 346 -4.10 -6.33 13.45
N TYR A 347 -4.18 -7.65 13.51
CA TYR A 347 -3.36 -8.47 14.40
C TYR A 347 -2.70 -9.59 13.59
N THR A 348 -1.40 -9.77 13.77
CA THR A 348 -0.62 -10.82 13.10
C THR A 348 -0.04 -11.76 14.14
N VAL A 349 -0.43 -13.03 14.03
CA VAL A 349 0.12 -14.14 14.80
C VAL A 349 1.33 -14.69 14.08
N ASN A 350 2.41 -14.87 14.82
CA ASN A 350 3.69 -15.40 14.40
C ASN A 350 3.97 -16.69 15.20
N PRO A 351 3.51 -17.85 14.70
CA PRO A 351 3.78 -19.12 15.35
C PRO A 351 5.28 -19.38 15.54
N GLU A 352 5.61 -20.26 16.48
CA GLU A 352 6.95 -20.83 16.60
C GLU A 352 7.28 -21.68 15.36
N ASN A 353 8.53 -21.59 14.90
CA ASN A 353 9.03 -22.33 13.73
C ASN A 353 9.73 -23.65 14.12
N GLY A 354 10.30 -24.34 13.14
CA GLY A 354 10.96 -25.63 13.34
C GLY A 354 12.24 -25.57 14.20
N ASP A 355 12.78 -24.37 14.44
CA ASP A 355 13.99 -24.13 15.22
C ASP A 355 13.70 -23.65 16.66
N ASP A 356 12.49 -23.82 17.17
CA ASP A 356 12.05 -23.30 18.48
C ASP A 356 12.18 -21.77 18.60
N PHE A 357 11.99 -21.04 17.50
CA PHE A 357 12.02 -19.58 17.46
C PHE A 357 10.65 -19.03 17.07
N ALA A 358 10.16 -18.05 17.84
CA ALA A 358 8.95 -17.32 17.54
C ALA A 358 9.25 -15.82 17.43
N TYR A 359 8.81 -15.21 16.33
CA TYR A 359 8.75 -13.76 16.25
C TYR A 359 7.60 -13.26 17.12
N GLY A 360 7.72 -12.08 17.72
CA GLY A 360 6.63 -11.51 18.49
C GLY A 360 5.41 -11.20 17.64
N ASP A 361 4.21 -11.50 18.14
CA ASP A 361 2.94 -11.10 17.52
C ASP A 361 2.83 -9.57 17.39
N ILE A 362 2.07 -9.12 16.40
CA ILE A 362 2.00 -7.69 16.04
C ILE A 362 0.55 -7.22 16.03
N ALA A 363 0.25 -6.22 16.85
CA ALA A 363 -0.98 -5.43 16.73
C ALA A 363 -0.69 -4.12 16.00
N THR A 364 -1.48 -3.77 15.00
CA THR A 364 -1.31 -2.53 14.22
C THR A 364 -2.62 -1.79 14.08
N VAL A 365 -2.60 -0.49 14.35
CA VAL A 365 -3.69 0.44 14.04
C VAL A 365 -3.21 1.50 13.07
N GLY A 366 -4.05 1.86 12.11
CA GLY A 366 -3.71 2.77 11.03
C GLY A 366 -4.80 3.79 10.75
N LEU A 367 -4.39 4.98 10.34
CA LEU A 367 -5.23 6.06 9.84
C LEU A 367 -4.55 6.74 8.65
N ALA A 368 -5.24 6.89 7.53
CA ALA A 368 -4.78 7.68 6.40
C ALA A 368 -5.82 8.72 6.02
N LEU A 369 -5.35 9.89 5.60
CA LEU A 369 -6.16 10.93 4.98
C LEU A 369 -5.54 11.29 3.64
N HIS A 370 -6.30 11.08 2.58
CA HIS A 370 -5.91 11.36 1.20
C HIS A 370 -6.78 12.49 0.64
N TYR A 371 -6.18 13.33 -0.18
CA TYR A 371 -6.81 14.40 -0.93
C TYR A 371 -6.57 14.20 -2.42
N THR A 372 -7.63 14.28 -3.21
CA THR A 372 -7.62 14.08 -4.66
C THR A 372 -8.11 15.34 -5.35
N PRO A 373 -7.23 16.29 -5.71
CA PRO A 373 -7.63 17.55 -6.35
C PRO A 373 -8.22 17.36 -7.75
N ASN A 374 -7.85 16.26 -8.42
CA ASN A 374 -8.34 15.85 -9.74
C ASN A 374 -8.19 14.32 -9.84
N TYR A 375 -8.55 13.73 -10.99
CA TYR A 375 -8.51 12.28 -11.17
C TYR A 375 -7.10 11.71 -11.36
N ASP A 376 -6.09 12.55 -11.60
CA ASP A 376 -4.70 12.14 -11.84
C ASP A 376 -3.84 12.08 -10.59
N LEU A 377 -4.13 12.92 -9.60
CA LEU A 377 -3.28 13.13 -8.45
C LEU A 377 -4.01 12.79 -7.15
N MET A 378 -3.33 12.04 -6.30
CA MET A 378 -3.65 11.90 -4.88
C MET A 378 -2.43 12.35 -4.08
N LEU A 379 -2.68 13.13 -3.03
CA LEU A 379 -1.71 13.47 -1.99
C LEU A 379 -2.26 13.03 -0.65
N GLY A 380 -1.44 12.49 0.23
CA GLY A 380 -1.93 11.92 1.47
C GLY A 380 -0.95 11.98 2.63
N VAL A 381 -1.50 11.79 3.82
CA VAL A 381 -0.75 11.56 5.05
C VAL A 381 -1.24 10.25 5.66
N GLU A 382 -0.31 9.40 6.06
CA GLU A 382 -0.58 8.11 6.69
C GLU A 382 0.11 8.03 8.06
N LEU A 383 -0.63 7.52 9.04
CA LEU A 383 -0.17 7.27 10.40
C LEU A 383 -0.46 5.80 10.75
N ASP A 384 0.55 5.06 11.17
CA ASP A 384 0.39 3.72 11.73
C ASP A 384 1.11 3.61 13.06
N ALA A 385 0.44 3.00 14.05
CA ALA A 385 1.03 2.61 15.31
C ALA A 385 1.02 1.09 15.41
N SER A 386 2.16 0.51 15.76
CA SER A 386 2.34 -0.92 15.89
C SER A 386 2.90 -1.25 17.26
N TYR A 387 2.37 -2.29 17.89
CA TYR A 387 2.94 -2.94 19.06
C TYR A 387 3.37 -4.34 18.66
N THR A 388 4.67 -4.63 18.83
CA THR A 388 5.26 -5.95 18.56
C THR A 388 5.66 -6.58 19.88
N GLU A 389 5.22 -7.81 20.12
CA GLU A 389 5.64 -8.59 21.27
C GLU A 389 7.13 -8.93 21.18
N LYS A 390 7.70 -9.44 22.28
CA LYS A 390 9.08 -9.89 22.27
C LYS A 390 9.20 -11.18 21.48
N ASN A 391 10.27 -11.30 20.71
CA ASN A 391 10.67 -12.57 20.13
C ASN A 391 11.02 -13.56 21.24
N GLU A 392 10.83 -14.83 20.95
CA GLU A 392 11.10 -15.94 21.85
C GLU A 392 12.03 -16.95 21.16
N ASP A 393 13.04 -17.44 21.88
CA ASP A 393 13.93 -18.49 21.42
C ASP A 393 14.03 -19.54 22.54
N ARG A 394 13.52 -20.75 22.28
CA ARG A 394 13.45 -21.85 23.25
C ARG A 394 12.78 -21.46 24.57
N GLY A 395 11.64 -20.77 24.50
CA GLY A 395 10.93 -20.31 25.70
C GLY A 395 11.51 -19.03 26.33
N PHE A 396 12.65 -18.53 25.84
CA PHE A 396 13.29 -17.33 26.40
C PHE A 396 12.91 -16.08 25.60
N LYS A 397 12.23 -15.15 26.28
CA LYS A 397 11.89 -13.84 25.70
C LYS A 397 13.13 -12.96 25.55
N ILE A 398 13.46 -12.63 24.30
CA ILE A 398 14.60 -11.81 23.94
C ILE A 398 14.37 -10.37 24.42
N GLY A 399 15.21 -9.93 25.36
CA GLY A 399 15.00 -8.71 26.14
C GLY A 399 14.79 -7.44 25.32
N ASN A 400 15.61 -7.23 24.27
CA ASN A 400 15.63 -6.09 23.35
C ASN A 400 15.01 -6.44 21.99
N SER A 401 13.81 -6.99 22.01
CA SER A 401 13.02 -7.23 20.80
C SER A 401 11.61 -6.68 20.99
N GLY A 402 10.89 -6.48 19.88
CA GLY A 402 9.56 -5.89 19.90
C GLY A 402 9.54 -4.42 20.33
N GLY A 403 8.38 -3.93 20.73
CA GLY A 403 8.18 -2.55 21.16
C GLY A 403 7.02 -1.87 20.44
N THR A 404 6.82 -0.59 20.76
CA THR A 404 5.82 0.26 20.11
C THR A 404 6.50 1.21 19.14
N VAL A 405 6.00 1.28 17.91
CA VAL A 405 6.47 2.24 16.90
C VAL A 405 5.27 2.92 16.26
N THR A 406 5.29 4.25 16.22
CA THR A 406 4.34 5.07 15.47
C THR A 406 5.06 5.77 14.33
N ASN A 407 4.61 5.58 13.10
CA ASN A 407 5.19 6.16 11.90
C ASN A 407 4.25 7.19 11.29
N LEU A 408 4.82 8.28 10.78
CA LEU A 408 4.13 9.27 9.95
C LEU A 408 4.74 9.26 8.55
N ALA A 409 3.90 9.21 7.51
CA ALA A 409 4.33 9.25 6.13
C ALA A 409 3.50 10.25 5.31
N VAL A 410 4.15 10.84 4.32
CA VAL A 410 3.48 11.54 3.22
C VAL A 410 3.47 10.62 2.02
N VAL A 411 2.35 10.55 1.32
CA VAL A 411 2.14 9.67 0.17
C VAL A 411 1.61 10.44 -1.03
N SER A 412 1.89 9.93 -2.21
CA SER A 412 1.28 10.41 -3.45
C SER A 412 1.03 9.29 -4.43
N ASP A 413 -0.06 9.40 -5.18
CA ASP A 413 -0.29 8.60 -6.38
C ASP A 413 -0.47 9.56 -7.57
N TRP A 414 0.25 9.32 -8.65
CA TRP A 414 0.11 10.06 -9.90
C TRP A 414 -0.16 9.10 -11.06
N ARG A 415 -1.33 9.24 -11.69
CA ARG A 415 -1.66 8.54 -12.92
C ARG A 415 -0.98 9.27 -14.09
N PHE A 416 -0.08 8.60 -14.79
CA PHE A 416 0.74 9.23 -15.82
C PHE A 416 0.50 8.67 -17.23
N LEU A 417 -0.19 7.54 -17.35
CA LEU A 417 -0.43 6.90 -18.65
C LEU A 417 -1.69 6.03 -18.62
N ASN A 418 -2.50 6.11 -19.68
CA ASN A 418 -3.48 5.09 -20.02
C ASN A 418 -2.92 4.23 -21.16
N ALA A 419 -2.88 2.92 -20.96
CA ALA A 419 -2.46 1.97 -21.98
C ALA A 419 -2.95 0.56 -21.63
N PHE A 420 -3.06 -0.28 -22.66
CA PHE A 420 -3.43 -1.70 -22.53
C PHE A 420 -4.79 -1.93 -21.82
N GLY A 421 -5.77 -1.04 -22.03
CA GLY A 421 -7.11 -1.19 -21.41
C GLY A 421 -7.18 -0.76 -19.94
N GLY A 422 -6.11 -0.15 -19.44
CA GLY A 422 -5.99 0.27 -18.05
C GLY A 422 -5.16 1.53 -17.88
N ASN A 423 -4.75 1.79 -16.64
CA ASN A 423 -3.95 2.95 -16.28
C ASN A 423 -2.71 2.56 -15.47
N PHE A 424 -1.66 3.36 -15.66
CA PHE A 424 -0.43 3.29 -14.91
C PHE A 424 -0.38 4.42 -13.88
N LYS A 425 -0.01 4.06 -12.66
CA LYS A 425 0.22 4.99 -11.57
C LYS A 425 1.65 4.87 -11.07
N LEU A 426 2.29 6.02 -10.87
CA LEU A 426 3.49 6.16 -10.07
C LEU A 426 3.06 6.52 -8.65
N ARG A 427 3.39 5.66 -7.70
CA ARG A 427 3.03 5.83 -6.29
C ARG A 427 4.31 6.03 -5.48
N SER A 428 4.30 6.96 -4.53
CA SER A 428 5.45 7.21 -3.67
C SER A 428 5.04 7.44 -2.22
N SER A 429 5.91 7.07 -1.30
CA SER A 429 5.76 7.38 0.12
C SER A 429 7.10 7.70 0.74
N VAL A 430 7.17 8.68 1.63
CA VAL A 430 8.32 8.93 2.49
C VAL A 430 7.82 9.18 3.91
N GLY A 431 8.47 8.57 4.89
CA GLY A 431 8.07 8.74 6.27
C GLY A 431 9.16 8.43 7.27
N LEU A 432 8.83 8.67 8.53
CA LEU A 432 9.73 8.55 9.67
C LEU A 432 8.95 8.11 10.92
N PRO A 433 9.61 7.42 11.87
CA PRO A 433 9.03 7.16 13.18
C PRO A 433 8.89 8.48 13.96
N ILE A 434 7.70 8.73 14.50
CA ILE A 434 7.41 9.90 15.36
C ILE A 434 7.35 9.54 16.85
N TYR A 435 7.25 8.25 17.16
CA TYR A 435 7.31 7.72 18.52
C TYR A 435 7.84 6.29 18.49
N GLU A 436 8.74 5.95 19.42
CA GLU A 436 9.33 4.62 19.54
C GLU A 436 9.63 4.29 21.01
N ASP A 437 9.12 3.15 21.47
CA ASP A 437 9.54 2.47 22.68
C ASP A 437 9.99 1.05 22.31
N LEU A 438 11.30 0.85 22.22
CA LEU A 438 11.90 -0.38 21.69
C LEU A 438 12.40 -1.32 22.79
N ASN A 439 11.68 -1.41 23.92
CA ASN A 439 11.94 -2.39 24.98
C ASN A 439 13.40 -2.41 25.49
N ALA A 440 14.02 -1.24 25.61
CA ALA A 440 15.36 -1.14 26.19
C ALA A 440 15.36 -1.72 27.61
N ARG A 441 16.39 -2.50 27.95
CA ARG A 441 16.43 -3.25 29.21
C ARG A 441 17.82 -3.30 29.81
N ASP A 442 17.92 -2.95 31.08
CA ASP A 442 19.16 -3.15 31.84
C ASP A 442 19.39 -4.62 32.21
N ALA A 443 20.64 -5.02 32.10
CA ALA A 443 21.15 -6.36 32.37
C ALA A 443 22.52 -6.28 33.08
N LYS A 444 23.01 -7.43 33.55
CA LYS A 444 24.35 -7.55 34.15
C LYS A 444 25.13 -8.62 33.42
N ASN A 445 26.40 -8.34 33.13
CA ASN A 445 27.29 -9.33 32.52
C ASN A 445 27.75 -10.38 33.54
N ALA A 446 28.53 -11.36 33.11
CA ALA A 446 29.03 -12.44 33.98
C ALA A 446 29.87 -11.94 35.18
N MET A 447 30.44 -10.74 35.10
CA MET A 447 31.19 -10.08 36.17
C MET A 447 30.31 -9.16 37.05
N GLY A 448 28.99 -9.16 36.85
CA GLY A 448 28.04 -8.35 37.60
C GLY A 448 28.00 -6.87 37.20
N MET A 449 28.72 -6.46 36.16
CA MET A 449 28.72 -5.07 35.69
C MET A 449 27.48 -4.78 34.85
N PRO A 450 26.84 -3.61 35.03
CA PRO A 450 25.59 -3.26 34.35
C PRO A 450 25.82 -2.89 32.87
N PHE A 451 24.94 -3.37 32.00
CA PHE A 451 24.88 -2.98 30.59
C PHE A 451 23.42 -2.91 30.15
N THR A 452 23.13 -2.27 29.03
CA THR A 452 21.76 -2.08 28.54
C THR A 452 21.60 -2.76 27.19
N GLN A 453 20.58 -3.62 27.07
CA GLN A 453 20.16 -4.19 25.80
C GLN A 453 19.25 -3.17 25.09
N VAL A 454 19.58 -2.84 23.84
CA VAL A 454 18.95 -1.77 23.07
C VAL A 454 18.66 -2.24 21.63
N GLN A 455 17.84 -1.47 20.92
CA GLN A 455 17.55 -1.64 19.50
C GLN A 455 17.86 -0.34 18.74
N LEU A 456 17.97 -0.44 17.41
CA LEU A 456 18.00 0.74 16.55
C LEU A 456 16.58 1.27 16.33
N GLY A 457 16.44 2.58 16.44
CA GLY A 457 15.28 3.35 16.04
C GLY A 457 15.70 4.58 15.25
N GLU A 458 14.78 5.52 15.15
CA GLU A 458 14.86 6.72 14.32
C GLU A 458 15.19 6.39 12.86
N GLY A 459 15.61 7.40 12.09
CA GLY A 459 15.85 7.27 10.66
C GLY A 459 14.60 7.51 9.82
N PHE A 460 14.52 6.87 8.66
CA PHE A 460 13.48 7.12 7.66
C PHE A 460 13.23 5.90 6.78
N PHE A 461 12.10 5.93 6.08
CA PHE A 461 11.79 4.99 5.02
C PHE A 461 11.19 5.70 3.82
N GLY A 462 11.32 5.08 2.65
CA GLY A 462 10.73 5.54 1.41
C GLY A 462 10.34 4.37 0.52
N ASN A 463 9.25 4.53 -0.23
CA ASN A 463 8.80 3.57 -1.23
C ASN A 463 8.46 4.27 -2.53
N LEU A 464 8.68 3.57 -3.63
CA LEU A 464 8.28 3.94 -4.98
C LEU A 464 7.65 2.72 -5.64
N SER A 465 6.54 2.91 -6.33
CA SER A 465 5.89 1.82 -7.06
C SER A 465 5.33 2.29 -8.39
N VAL A 466 5.43 1.43 -9.39
CA VAL A 466 4.68 1.57 -10.64
C VAL A 466 3.65 0.45 -10.66
N VAL A 467 2.37 0.82 -10.81
CA VAL A 467 1.25 -0.12 -10.83
C VAL A 467 0.47 0.09 -12.11
N TRP A 468 0.23 -1.00 -12.85
CA TRP A 468 -0.76 -1.05 -13.91
C TRP A 468 -2.03 -1.70 -13.37
N THR A 469 -3.18 -1.09 -13.66
CA THR A 469 -4.50 -1.60 -13.25
C THR A 469 -5.43 -1.61 -14.44
N PHE A 470 -6.12 -2.73 -14.65
CA PHE A 470 -7.19 -2.86 -15.64
C PHE A 470 -8.42 -3.53 -15.00
N ARG A 471 -9.53 -3.51 -15.73
CA ARG A 471 -10.75 -4.23 -15.37
C ARG A 471 -11.34 -4.86 -16.63
N ASP A 472 -11.64 -6.16 -16.56
CA ASP A 472 -12.42 -6.83 -17.60
C ASP A 472 -13.83 -6.27 -17.67
N ALA A 473 -14.35 -6.13 -18.89
CA ALA A 473 -15.72 -5.72 -19.10
C ALA A 473 -16.71 -6.76 -18.55
N PRO A 474 -17.82 -6.32 -17.94
CA PRO A 474 -18.83 -7.24 -17.44
C PRO A 474 -19.57 -7.91 -18.60
N ASP A 475 -19.95 -9.18 -18.39
CA ASP A 475 -20.90 -9.87 -19.28
C ASP A 475 -22.31 -9.30 -19.03
N TYR A 476 -22.92 -8.67 -20.04
CA TYR A 476 -24.23 -8.00 -19.95
C TYR A 476 -25.43 -8.90 -20.21
#